data_AF-A0A7C0YAN4-F1
#
_entry.id   AF-A0A7C0YAN4-F1
#
_cell.length_a   1.000
_cell.length_b   1.000
_cell.length_c   1.000
_cell.angle_alpha   90.00
_cell.angle_beta   90.00
_cell.angle_gamma   90.00
#
_symmetry.space_group_name_H-M   'P 1'
#
loop_
_entity.id
_entity.type
_entity.pdbx_description
1 polymer ?
#
loop_
_entity_poly.entity_id
_entity_poly.type
_entity_poly.pdbx_seq_one_letter_code
_entity_poly.pdbx_strand_id
1 'polypeptide(L)'
;MTDLQTITNPVALGVIASLLAGAATGLGTIPILFNRDFSRRSLDVMLGFAGGVMLAASAFSLLVPALEHPLGGVWVVGTGFMVGGLFVHLVDRYVPHEHIMKGHEGPATRLSRT
;
A
#
# COMPACT_ATOMS: atom_id res chain seq x y z
N MET A 1 25.45 24.41 -1.06
CA MET A 1 24.47 25.27 -1.77
C MET A 1 23.49 24.47 -2.64
N THR A 2 23.85 23.28 -3.11
CA THR A 2 22.94 22.33 -3.80
C THR A 2 21.98 21.59 -2.87
N ASP A 3 22.36 21.35 -1.61
CA ASP A 3 21.52 20.63 -0.63
C ASP A 3 20.22 21.37 -0.28
N LEU A 4 20.24 22.72 -0.26
CA LEU A 4 19.03 23.51 0.00
C LEU A 4 18.01 23.44 -1.14
N GLN A 5 18.43 23.33 -2.40
CA GLN A 5 17.49 23.19 -3.52
C GLN A 5 16.86 21.80 -3.60
N THR A 6 17.60 20.74 -3.23
CA THR A 6 17.08 19.36 -3.18
C THR A 6 15.95 19.23 -2.14
N ILE A 7 16.05 19.92 -1.00
CA ILE A 7 15.00 19.91 0.05
C ILE A 7 13.77 20.73 -0.38
N THR A 8 13.91 21.71 -1.29
CA THR A 8 12.79 22.55 -1.72
C THR A 8 12.00 21.94 -2.89
N ASN A 9 12.58 20.98 -3.64
CA ASN A 9 11.91 20.37 -4.78
C ASN A 9 10.99 19.21 -4.33
N PRO A 10 9.66 19.33 -4.45
CA PRO A 10 8.72 18.30 -3.98
C PRO A 10 8.89 16.97 -4.73
N VAL A 11 9.35 17.01 -5.99
CA VAL A 11 9.60 15.80 -6.77
C VAL A 11 10.82 15.06 -6.25
N ALA A 12 11.92 15.77 -5.99
CA ALA A 12 13.14 15.15 -5.45
C ALA A 12 12.87 14.55 -4.06
N LEU A 13 12.11 15.25 -3.22
CA LEU A 13 11.73 14.76 -1.89
C LEU A 13 10.83 13.54 -1.97
N GLY A 14 9.88 13.51 -2.91
CA GLY A 14 9.05 12.33 -3.19
C GLY A 14 9.89 11.12 -3.61
N VAL A 15 10.83 11.30 -4.53
CA VAL A 15 11.73 10.22 -4.99
C VAL A 15 12.58 9.67 -3.85
N ILE A 16 13.19 10.54 -3.05
CA ILE A 16 14.00 10.12 -1.89
C ILE A 16 13.14 9.40 -0.86
N ALA A 17 11.95 9.92 -0.56
CA ALA A 17 11.02 9.29 0.38
C ALA A 17 10.57 7.90 -0.10
N SER A 18 10.21 7.75 -1.37
CA SER A 18 9.85 6.44 -1.95
C SER A 18 11.02 5.46 -1.95
N LEU A 19 12.23 5.93 -2.24
CA LEU A 19 13.43 5.10 -2.20
C LEU A 19 13.74 4.63 -0.77
N LEU A 20 13.63 5.52 0.22
CA LEU A 20 13.79 5.18 1.63
C LEU A 20 12.71 4.20 2.10
N ALA A 21 11.45 4.39 1.68
CA ALA A 21 10.37 3.46 1.99
C ALA A 21 10.64 2.06 1.42
N GLY A 22 11.07 1.97 0.16
CA GLY A 22 11.45 0.69 -0.45
C GLY A 22 12.67 0.04 0.21
N ALA A 23 13.68 0.85 0.57
CA ALA A 23 14.84 0.38 1.33
C ALA A 23 14.43 -0.14 2.70
N ALA A 24 13.49 0.52 3.40
CA ALA A 24 12.96 0.07 4.67
C ALA A 24 12.25 -1.30 4.56
N THR A 25 11.54 -1.59 3.46
CA THR A 25 10.97 -2.92 3.20
C THR A 25 12.05 -3.99 3.07
N GLY A 26 13.12 -3.69 2.31
CA GLY A 26 14.27 -4.58 2.18
C GLY A 26 14.98 -4.82 3.52
N LEU A 27 15.23 -3.75 4.29
CA LEU A 27 15.81 -3.82 5.63
C LEU A 27 14.93 -4.63 6.59
N GLY A 28 13.61 -4.45 6.53
CA GLY A 28 12.65 -5.22 7.34
C GLY A 28 12.66 -6.72 7.05
N THR A 29 13.11 -7.12 5.87
CA THR A 29 13.21 -8.52 5.44
C THR A 29 14.51 -9.20 5.90
N ILE A 30 15.55 -8.44 6.31
CA ILE A 30 16.85 -8.98 6.76
C ILE A 30 16.75 -10.16 7.73
N PRO A 31 15.87 -10.16 8.76
CA PRO A 31 15.79 -11.27 9.71
C PRO A 31 15.45 -12.62 9.06
N ILE A 32 14.76 -12.62 7.91
CA ILE A 32 14.41 -13.86 7.19
C ILE A 32 15.64 -14.56 6.60
N LEU A 33 16.69 -13.79 6.24
CA LEU A 33 17.94 -14.33 5.70
C LEU A 33 18.72 -15.17 6.72
N PHE A 34 18.43 -15.01 8.01
CA PHE A 34 19.05 -15.76 9.10
C PHE A 34 18.21 -16.97 9.55
N ASN A 35 17.33 -17.49 8.68
CA ASN A 35 16.43 -18.62 8.94
C ASN A 35 15.59 -18.45 10.22
N ARG A 36 15.16 -17.22 10.51
CA ARG A 36 14.21 -16.96 11.61
C ARG A 36 12.81 -17.36 11.17
N ASP A 37 12.31 -18.47 11.70
CA ASP A 37 10.90 -18.83 11.56
C ASP A 37 10.04 -17.90 12.42
N PHE A 38 9.12 -17.17 11.78
CA PHE A 38 8.14 -16.37 12.49
C PHE A 38 6.93 -17.22 12.89
N SER A 39 6.52 -17.11 14.14
CA SER A 39 5.24 -17.70 14.58
C SER A 39 4.07 -17.05 13.85
N ARG A 40 2.97 -17.80 13.62
CA ARG A 40 1.73 -17.24 13.02
C ARG A 40 1.25 -16.00 13.78
N ARG A 41 1.30 -16.05 15.12
CA ARG A 41 0.93 -14.94 15.99
C ARG A 41 1.76 -13.67 15.75
N SER A 42 3.08 -13.80 15.58
CA SER A 42 3.92 -12.64 15.28
C SER A 42 3.62 -12.06 13.91
N LEU A 43 3.35 -12.91 12.91
CA LEU A 43 2.95 -12.45 11.58
C LEU A 43 1.62 -11.69 11.63
N ASP A 44 0.62 -12.21 12.33
CA ASP A 44 -0.70 -11.57 12.47
C ASP A 44 -0.58 -10.20 13.16
N VAL A 45 0.28 -10.08 14.18
CA VAL A 45 0.57 -8.79 14.84
C VAL A 45 1.23 -7.81 13.88
N MET A 46 2.21 -8.25 13.08
CA MET A 46 2.88 -7.37 12.11
C MET A 46 1.94 -6.92 10.98
N LEU A 47 1.12 -7.82 10.44
CA LEU A 47 0.12 -7.49 9.43
C LEU A 47 -0.96 -6.54 9.99
N GLY A 48 -1.44 -6.79 11.21
CA GLY A 48 -2.39 -5.91 11.89
C GLY A 48 -1.81 -4.52 12.16
N PHE A 49 -0.54 -4.44 12.58
CA PHE A 49 0.16 -3.17 12.76
C PHE A 49 0.30 -2.41 11.44
N ALA A 50 0.76 -3.07 10.37
CA ALA A 50 0.90 -2.45 9.06
C ALA A 50 -0.44 -1.93 8.51
N GLY A 51 -1.50 -2.74 8.62
CA GLY A 51 -2.87 -2.33 8.26
C GLY A 51 -3.35 -1.13 9.07
N GLY A 52 -3.11 -1.14 10.39
CA GLY A 52 -3.47 -0.03 11.27
C GLY A 52 -2.78 1.29 10.92
N VAL A 53 -1.46 1.27 10.69
CA VAL A 53 -0.69 2.46 10.28
C VAL A 53 -1.19 3.02 8.94
N MET A 54 -1.47 2.14 7.97
CA MET A 54 -1.98 2.56 6.66
C MET A 54 -3.38 3.20 6.76
N LEU A 55 -4.27 2.64 7.59
CA LEU A 55 -5.59 3.23 7.84
C LEU A 55 -5.49 4.60 8.53
N ALA A 56 -4.60 4.74 9.53
CA ALA A 56 -4.39 6.01 10.22
C ALA A 56 -3.82 7.08 9.28
N ALA A 57 -2.81 6.75 8.46
CA ALA A 57 -2.26 7.66 7.46
C ALA A 57 -3.33 8.09 6.45
N SER A 58 -4.16 7.16 5.99
CA SER A 58 -5.25 7.45 5.05
C SER A 58 -6.29 8.39 5.66
N ALA A 59 -6.67 8.19 6.92
CA ALA A 59 -7.67 9.04 7.58
C ALA A 59 -7.13 10.43 7.93
N PHE A 60 -5.97 10.50 8.60
CA PHE A 60 -5.47 11.75 9.18
C PHE A 60 -4.55 12.54 8.24
N SER A 61 -3.75 11.87 7.41
CA SER A 61 -2.79 12.53 6.52
C SER A 61 -3.31 12.75 5.11
N LEU A 62 -4.37 12.03 4.70
CA LEU A 62 -4.99 12.19 3.38
C LEU A 62 -6.42 12.72 3.49
N LEU A 63 -7.32 12.02 4.17
CA LEU A 63 -8.76 12.31 4.12
C LEU A 63 -9.13 13.62 4.84
N VAL A 64 -8.62 13.86 6.05
CA VAL A 64 -8.86 15.13 6.77
C VAL A 64 -8.29 16.33 5.99
N PRO A 65 -7.01 16.35 5.55
CA PRO A 65 -6.49 17.45 4.74
C PRO A 65 -7.22 17.65 3.41
N ALA A 66 -7.72 16.55 2.81
CA ALA A 66 -8.49 16.63 1.57
C ALA A 66 -9.84 17.34 1.78
N LEU A 67 -10.48 17.21 2.94
CA LEU A 67 -11.74 17.89 3.27
C LEU A 67 -11.54 19.38 3.64
N GLU A 68 -10.37 19.73 4.17
CA GLU A 68 -10.04 21.11 4.52
C GLU A 68 -9.56 21.93 3.32
N HIS A 69 -9.21 21.27 2.21
CA HIS A 69 -8.78 21.94 0.99
C HIS A 69 -9.91 22.80 0.41
N PRO A 70 -9.63 23.99 -0.19
CA PRO A 70 -10.68 24.87 -0.74
C PRO A 70 -11.56 24.25 -1.84
N LEU A 71 -11.04 23.24 -2.54
CA LEU A 71 -11.76 22.44 -3.56
C LEU A 71 -12.34 21.14 -2.97
N GLY A 72 -12.10 20.89 -1.69
CA GLY A 72 -12.36 19.66 -0.95
C GLY A 72 -13.74 19.62 -0.31
N GLY A 73 -14.79 19.49 -1.10
CA GLY A 73 -16.13 19.23 -0.57
C GLY A 73 -16.32 17.76 -0.17
N VAL A 74 -17.20 17.49 0.81
CA VAL A 74 -17.56 16.12 1.24
C VAL A 74 -17.95 15.24 0.04
N TRP A 75 -18.68 15.81 -0.93
CA TRP A 75 -19.06 15.10 -2.15
C TRP A 75 -17.86 14.77 -3.05
N VAL A 76 -16.91 15.69 -3.21
CA VAL A 76 -15.73 15.49 -4.06
C VAL A 76 -14.79 14.45 -3.44
N VAL A 77 -14.47 14.62 -2.15
CA VAL A 77 -13.58 13.71 -1.42
C VAL A 77 -14.23 12.33 -1.25
N GLY A 78 -15.51 12.30 -0.89
CA GLY A 78 -16.25 11.04 -0.70
C GLY A 78 -16.40 10.24 -1.99
N THR A 79 -16.73 10.90 -3.11
CA THR A 79 -16.80 10.22 -4.42
C THR A 79 -15.42 9.76 -4.87
N GLY A 80 -14.38 10.57 -4.72
CA GLY A 80 -13.00 10.17 -5.03
C GLY A 80 -12.54 8.96 -4.21
N PHE A 81 -12.83 8.96 -2.91
CA PHE A 81 -12.51 7.85 -2.02
C PHE A 81 -13.26 6.56 -2.40
N MET A 82 -14.55 6.67 -2.74
CA MET A 82 -15.36 5.54 -3.22
C MET A 82 -14.89 4.99 -4.57
N VAL A 83 -14.54 5.88 -5.52
CA VAL A 83 -13.98 5.45 -6.81
C VAL A 83 -12.64 4.76 -6.62
N GLY A 84 -11.77 5.29 -5.75
CA GLY A 84 -10.49 4.65 -5.42
C GLY A 84 -10.66 3.27 -4.77
N GLY A 85 -11.57 3.15 -3.80
CA GLY A 85 -11.90 1.86 -3.17
C GLY A 85 -12.49 0.86 -4.15
N LEU A 86 -13.42 1.30 -5.00
CA LEU A 86 -13.99 0.47 -6.07
C LEU A 86 -12.91 0.04 -7.06
N PHE A 87 -11.99 0.94 -7.44
CA PHE A 87 -10.88 0.62 -8.32
C PHE A 87 -10.02 -0.50 -7.74
N VAL A 88 -9.59 -0.38 -6.48
CA VAL A 88 -8.80 -1.43 -5.81
C VAL A 88 -9.59 -2.74 -5.74
N HIS A 89 -10.89 -2.70 -5.44
CA HIS A 89 -11.74 -3.89 -5.43
C HIS A 89 -11.86 -4.56 -6.81
N LEU A 90 -12.00 -3.77 -7.88
CA LEU A 90 -12.05 -4.30 -9.23
C LEU A 90 -10.71 -4.92 -9.62
N VAL A 91 -9.59 -4.27 -9.29
CA VAL A 91 -8.25 -4.83 -9.52
C VAL A 91 -8.11 -6.18 -8.79
N ASP A 92 -8.48 -6.26 -7.52
CA ASP A 92 -8.46 -7.50 -6.75
C ASP A 92 -9.28 -8.63 -7.42
N ARG A 93 -10.46 -8.29 -7.95
CA ARG A 93 -11.36 -9.24 -8.63
C ARG A 93 -10.86 -9.69 -10.01
N TYR A 94 -10.23 -8.81 -10.77
CA TYR A 94 -9.80 -9.11 -12.14
C TYR A 94 -8.40 -9.71 -12.21
N VAL A 95 -7.56 -9.47 -11.21
CA VAL A 95 -6.25 -10.10 -11.14
C VAL A 95 -6.46 -11.58 -10.76
N PRO A 96 -6.02 -12.53 -11.61
CA PRO A 96 -6.12 -13.94 -11.31
C PRO A 96 -5.14 -14.27 -10.17
N HIS A 97 -5.67 -14.47 -8.95
CA HIS A 97 -4.87 -14.84 -7.78
C HIS A 97 -5.07 -16.33 -7.46
N GLU A 98 -3.98 -17.06 -7.31
CA GLU A 98 -4.04 -18.48 -6.89
C GLU A 98 -4.20 -18.57 -5.36
N HIS A 99 -5.40 -18.93 -4.89
CA HIS A 99 -5.61 -19.26 -3.48
C HIS A 99 -5.00 -20.64 -3.15
N ILE A 100 -3.81 -20.64 -2.53
CA ILE A 100 -3.02 -21.83 -2.12
C ILE A 100 -3.86 -22.85 -1.31
N MET A 101 -4.92 -22.42 -0.61
CA MET A 101 -5.77 -23.31 0.22
C MET A 101 -7.19 -23.55 -0.31
N LYS A 102 -7.70 -22.83 -1.32
CA LYS A 102 -9.13 -22.90 -1.73
C LYS A 102 -9.40 -23.34 -3.17
N GLY A 103 -8.37 -23.45 -4.01
CA GLY A 103 -8.53 -23.74 -5.44
C GLY A 103 -8.75 -22.47 -6.29
N HIS A 104 -8.87 -22.64 -7.61
CA HIS A 104 -8.94 -21.54 -8.58
C HIS A 104 -10.17 -20.64 -8.36
N GLU A 105 -9.95 -19.34 -8.18
CA GLU A 105 -10.97 -18.30 -8.30
C GLU A 105 -10.53 -17.30 -9.39
N GLY A 106 -11.36 -17.10 -10.41
CA GLY A 106 -11.08 -16.25 -11.59
C GLY A 106 -11.68 -16.83 -12.89
N PRO A 107 -11.73 -16.05 -13.99
CA PRO A 107 -12.22 -16.53 -15.30
C PRO A 107 -11.40 -17.72 -15.82
N ALA A 108 -12.08 -18.69 -16.46
CA ALA A 108 -11.44 -19.89 -16.97
C ALA A 108 -10.28 -19.56 -17.93
N THR A 109 -9.05 -19.89 -17.51
CA THR A 109 -7.84 -19.68 -18.30
C THR A 109 -7.36 -21.01 -18.88
N ARG A 110 -7.07 -21.03 -20.19
CA ARG A 110 -6.61 -22.21 -20.95
C ARG A 110 -5.09 -22.37 -20.99
N LEU A 111 -4.34 -21.71 -20.11
CA LEU A 111 -2.88 -21.80 -20.11
C LEU A 111 -2.43 -23.14 -19.50
N SER A 112 -1.55 -23.83 -20.22
CA SER A 112 -0.99 -25.11 -19.81
C SER A 112 -0.14 -24.93 -18.55
N ARG A 113 -0.47 -25.67 -17.48
CA ARG A 113 0.36 -25.79 -16.28
C ARG A 113 1.66 -26.52 -16.65
N THR A 114 2.76 -25.79 -16.69
CA THR A 114 4.13 -26.32 -16.70
C THR A 114 4.92 -25.64 -15.61
#